data_AF-A0A399CTM0-F1
#
_entry.id   AF-A0A399CTM0-F1
#
_cell.length_a   1.000
_cell.length_b   1.000
_cell.length_c   1.000
_cell.angle_alpha   90.00
_cell.angle_beta   90.00
_cell.angle_gamma   90.00
#
_symmetry.space_group_name_H-M   'P 1'
#
loop_
_entity.id
_entity.type
_entity.pdbx_description
1 polymer ?
#
loop_
_entity_poly.entity_id
_entity_poly.type
_entity_poly.pdbx_seq_one_letter_code
_entity_poly.pdbx_strand_id
1 'polypeptide(L)' 'MKDKKTVLVTGANGHLGNNLLRELLKQGYHVRGTIRNLNNVSSS' A
#
# COMPACT_ATOMS: atom_id res chain seq x y z
N MET A 1 -14.58 -19.75 -6.39
CA MET A 1 -13.59 -18.69 -6.62
C MET A 1 -13.24 -18.13 -5.25
N LYS A 2 -11.97 -18.03 -4.87
CA LYS A 2 -11.58 -17.63 -3.50
C LYS A 2 -11.35 -16.12 -3.50
N ASP A 3 -12.20 -15.40 -2.77
CA ASP A 3 -12.17 -13.95 -2.68
C ASP A 3 -10.81 -13.53 -2.10
N LYS A 4 -9.96 -12.93 -2.95
CA LYS A 4 -8.66 -12.41 -2.52
C LYS A 4 -8.95 -11.19 -1.63
N LYS A 5 -8.90 -11.37 -0.31
CA LYS A 5 -9.10 -10.30 0.67
C LYS A 5 -8.15 -9.16 0.34
N THR A 6 -8.73 -8.02 -0.06
CA THR A 6 -7.97 -6.84 -0.44
C THR A 6 -7.89 -5.91 0.78
N VAL A 7 -6.67 -5.55 1.17
CA VAL A 7 -6.40 -4.66 2.29
C VAL A 7 -6.25 -3.23 1.77
N LEU A 8 -7.08 -2.31 2.26
CA LEU A 8 -6.99 -0.89 1.93
C LEU A 8 -6.17 -0.17 3.01
N VAL A 9 -5.05 0.44 2.61
CA VAL A 9 -4.20 1.26 3.49
C VAL A 9 -4.40 2.73 3.16
N THR A 10 -4.82 3.51 4.15
CA THR A 10 -4.91 4.98 4.04
C THR A 10 -3.64 5.63 4.59
N GLY A 11 -3.17 6.70 3.95
CA GLY A 11 -1.94 7.36 4.37
C GLY A 11 -0.67 6.55 4.07
N ALA A 12 -0.64 5.81 2.96
CA ALA A 12 0.52 5.02 2.54
C ALA A 12 1.80 5.84 2.28
N ASN A 13 1.69 7.18 2.27
CA ASN A 13 2.82 8.11 2.16
C ASN A 13 3.54 8.37 3.50
N GLY A 14 2.94 7.97 4.64
CA GLY A 14 3.60 8.05 5.93
C GLY A 14 4.61 6.91 6.11
N HIS A 15 5.63 7.11 6.97
CA HIS A 15 6.64 6.08 7.25
C HIS A 15 6.00 4.76 7.73
N LEU A 16 5.02 4.85 8.64
CA LEU A 16 4.27 3.70 9.12
C LEU A 16 3.40 3.06 8.03
N GLY A 17 2.74 3.87 7.21
CA GLY A 17 1.86 3.38 6.13
C GLY A 17 2.63 2.63 5.04
N ASN A 18 3.82 3.11 4.66
CA ASN A 18 4.68 2.47 3.67
C ASN A 18 5.24 1.14 4.20
N ASN A 19 5.71 1.11 5.47
CA ASN A 19 6.17 -0.13 6.08
C ASN A 19 5.05 -1.17 6.19
N LEU A 20 3.85 -0.75 6.61
CA LEU A 20 2.69 -1.63 6.67
C LEU A 20 2.35 -2.22 5.28
N LEU A 21 2.38 -1.38 4.23
CA LEU A 21 2.15 -1.80 2.86
C LEU A 21 3.18 -2.87 2.43
N ARG A 22 4.47 -2.63 2.69
CA ARG A 22 5.55 -3.57 2.38
C ARG A 22 5.40 -4.90 3.11
N GLU A 23 5.07 -4.88 4.40
CA GLU A 23 4.88 -6.10 5.18
C GLU A 23 3.66 -6.91 4.71
N LEU A 24 2.55 -6.24 4.41
CA LEU A 24 1.35 -6.91 3.87
C LEU A 24 1.61 -7.52 2.48
N LEU A 25 2.38 -6.83 1.63
CA LEU A 25 2.80 -7.36 0.32
C LEU A 25 3.72 -8.58 0.47
N LYS A 26 4.70 -8.54 1.40
CA LYS A 26 5.58 -9.70 1.70
C LYS A 26 4.80 -10.92 2.18
N GLN A 27 3.72 -10.70 2.93
CA GLN A 27 2.84 -11.77 3.40
C GLN A 27 1.88 -12.30 2.31
N GLY A 28 1.96 -11.78 1.07
CA GLY A 28 1.17 -12.25 -0.07
C GLY A 28 -0.26 -11.71 -0.12
N TYR A 29 -0.59 -10.70 0.70
CA TYR A 29 -1.89 -10.04 0.63
C TYR A 29 -2.00 -9.17 -0.61
N HIS A 30 -3.23 -9.04 -1.12
CA HIS A 30 -3.54 -8.03 -2.11
C HIS A 30 -3.75 -6.71 -1.39
N VAL A 31 -2.88 -5.73 -1.60
CA VAL A 31 -2.91 -4.45 -0.87
C VAL A 31 -3.15 -3.29 -1.84
N ARG A 32 -4.03 -2.36 -1.46
CA ARG A 32 -4.24 -1.07 -2.15
C ARG A 32 -3.91 0.07 -1.20
N GLY A 33 -2.91 0.87 -1.54
CA GLY A 33 -2.55 2.07 -0.79
C GLY A 33 -3.18 3.32 -1.39
N THR A 34 -3.72 4.21 -0.56
CA THR A 34 -4.07 5.58 -0.96
C THR A 34 -3.00 6.53 -0.45
N ILE A 35 -2.44 7.30 -1.38
CA ILE A 35 -1.50 8.39 -1.09
C ILE A 35 -2.24 9.71 -1.31
N ARG A 36 -2.23 10.60 -0.31
CA ARG A 36 -2.90 11.91 -0.40
C ARG A 36 -2.18 12.89 -1.33
N ASN A 37 -0.94 12.56 -1.71
CA ASN A 37 -0.11 13.33 -2.64
C ASN A 37 0.60 12.37 -3.61
N LEU A 38 0.20 12.39 -4.87
CA LEU A 38 0.92 11.75 -6.00
C LEU A 38 2.09 12.62 -6.50
N ASN A 39 2.34 13.80 -5.91
CA ASN A 39 3.38 14.74 -6.32
C ASN A 39 4.83 14.30 -6.00
N ASN A 40 5.07 13.01 -5.73
CA ASN A 40 6.43 12.45 -5.60
C ASN A 40 6.57 11.08 -6.29
N VAL A 41 5.86 10.84 -7.40
CA VAL A 41 6.38 9.92 -8.42
C VAL A 41 7.35 10.69 -9.31
N SER A 42 8.43 11.20 -8.71
CA SER A 42 9.61 11.56 -9.49
C SER A 42 10.21 10.25 -9.98
N SER A 43 9.81 9.89 -11.20
CA SER A 43 10.57 8.98 -12.04
C SER A 43 11.97 9.56 -12.14
N SER A 44 12.97 8.82 -11.66
CA SER A 44 14.37 9.07 -11.96
C SER A 44 15.09 7.76 -12.15
#